data_AF-A0A544VS95-F1
#
_entry.id   AF-A0A544VS95-F1
#
_cell.length_a   1.000
_cell.length_b   1.000
_cell.length_c   1.000
_cell.angle_alpha   90.00
_cell.angle_beta   90.00
_cell.angle_gamma   90.00
#
_symmetry.space_group_name_H-M   'P 1'
#
loop_
_entity.id
_entity.type
_entity.pdbx_description
1 polymer ?
#
loop_
_entity_poly.entity_id
_entity_poly.type
_entity_poly.pdbx_seq_one_letter_code
_entity_poly.pdbx_strand_id
1 'polypeptide(L)'
;SAIFGSATTLTSTGAVNSFHDSYTSLGGLMTLFNMQLGEIAPGGTGSGLYGMLILAVITVFVAGLMVGRTPEYLGKKITPREIKLAAAYFLVTPLIVLTGTAIAMAGPDQRASMLNTGPHGLSEVLYAFTSAANNNGSAFAGISVNTTWYNTALGLAMVLGRFLPIILVLALAGSLAKQGSTPESVGTLPTHRPQFVGMVVGVTVILVALTFLPVLALGPLAEGIH
;
A
#
# COMPACT_ATOMS: atom_id res chain seq x y z
N SER A 1 12.98 -14.75 -13.41
CA SER A 1 12.89 -13.33 -13.00
C SER A 1 11.48 -12.97 -12.55
N ALA A 2 10.45 -13.08 -13.40
CA ALA A 2 9.08 -12.60 -13.10
C ALA A 2 8.50 -13.04 -11.73
N ILE A 3 8.55 -14.35 -11.41
CA ILE A 3 8.07 -14.87 -10.10
C ILE A 3 8.82 -14.21 -8.94
N PHE A 4 10.13 -14.00 -9.08
CA PHE A 4 10.96 -13.39 -8.04
C PHE A 4 10.63 -11.90 -7.88
N GLY A 5 10.45 -11.17 -8.99
CA GLY A 5 10.02 -9.77 -8.97
C GLY A 5 8.66 -9.59 -8.31
N SER A 6 7.71 -10.50 -8.57
CA SER A 6 6.42 -10.49 -7.86
C SER A 6 6.59 -10.81 -6.38
N ALA A 7 7.34 -11.87 -6.05
CA ALA A 7 7.52 -12.29 -4.65
C ALA A 7 8.17 -11.17 -3.82
N THR A 8 9.30 -10.63 -4.26
CA THR A 8 10.06 -9.60 -3.52
C THR A 8 9.28 -8.31 -3.29
N THR A 9 8.43 -7.92 -4.24
CA THR A 9 7.57 -6.72 -4.12
C THR A 9 6.33 -6.96 -3.27
N LEU A 10 5.85 -8.20 -3.20
CA LEU A 10 4.74 -8.59 -2.33
C LEU A 10 5.15 -8.85 -0.87
N THR A 11 6.41 -9.26 -0.63
CA THR A 11 6.93 -9.64 0.70
C THR A 11 7.74 -8.55 1.40
N SER A 12 7.69 -7.30 0.94
CA SER A 12 8.53 -6.22 1.50
C SER A 12 10.04 -6.51 1.47
N THR A 13 10.51 -7.45 0.65
CA THR A 13 11.90 -7.95 0.75
C THR A 13 12.87 -7.03 0.05
N GLY A 14 12.48 -6.50 -1.11
CA GLY A 14 13.30 -5.55 -1.87
C GLY A 14 14.50 -6.14 -2.60
N ALA A 15 14.78 -7.44 -2.46
CA ALA A 15 15.80 -8.12 -3.24
C ALA A 15 15.45 -8.10 -4.73
N VAL A 16 16.39 -7.70 -5.60
CA VAL A 16 16.18 -7.62 -7.05
C VAL A 16 17.16 -8.57 -7.74
N ASN A 17 16.67 -9.56 -8.49
CA ASN A 17 17.49 -10.49 -9.27
C ASN A 17 17.48 -10.22 -10.79
N SER A 18 16.72 -9.22 -11.21
CA SER A 18 16.68 -8.67 -12.56
C SER A 18 16.10 -7.27 -12.48
N PHE A 19 16.72 -6.29 -13.13
CA PHE A 19 16.31 -4.88 -13.03
C PHE A 19 14.86 -4.68 -13.45
N HIS A 20 14.03 -4.21 -12.51
CA HIS A 20 12.59 -3.99 -12.74
C HIS A 20 12.33 -2.85 -13.73
N ASP A 21 13.26 -1.91 -13.87
CA ASP A 21 13.24 -0.83 -14.88
C ASP A 21 13.26 -1.40 -16.31
N SER A 22 13.87 -2.57 -16.51
CA SER A 22 13.95 -3.22 -17.83
C SER A 22 12.76 -4.16 -18.11
N TYR A 23 11.74 -4.19 -17.25
CA TYR A 23 10.55 -4.98 -17.52
C TYR A 23 9.67 -4.30 -18.57
N THR A 24 8.80 -5.08 -19.22
CA THR A 24 7.73 -4.50 -20.02
C THR A 24 6.85 -3.62 -19.15
N SER A 25 6.17 -2.65 -19.76
CA SER A 25 5.26 -1.73 -19.05
C SER A 25 4.33 -2.44 -18.06
N LEU A 26 3.64 -3.52 -18.49
CA LEU A 26 2.77 -4.30 -17.60
C LEU A 26 3.55 -5.10 -16.54
N GLY A 27 4.76 -5.57 -16.86
CA GLY A 27 5.63 -6.24 -15.89
C GLY A 27 6.05 -5.28 -14.76
N GLY A 28 6.47 -4.06 -15.12
CA GLY A 28 6.77 -2.98 -14.18
C GLY A 28 5.53 -2.55 -13.38
N LEU A 29 4.37 -2.42 -14.04
CA LEU A 29 3.08 -2.13 -13.40
C LEU A 29 2.77 -3.14 -12.29
N MET A 30 2.95 -4.43 -12.55
CA MET A 30 2.67 -5.45 -11.53
C MET A 30 3.57 -5.29 -10.30
N THR A 31 4.84 -4.95 -10.49
CA THR A 31 5.75 -4.70 -9.36
C THR A 31 5.36 -3.45 -8.54
N LEU A 32 4.87 -2.39 -9.19
CA LEU A 32 4.28 -1.22 -8.52
C LEU A 32 3.01 -1.59 -7.76
N PHE A 33 2.09 -2.27 -8.44
CA PHE A 33 0.80 -2.64 -7.88
C PHE A 33 0.95 -3.53 -6.65
N ASN A 34 1.87 -4.49 -6.68
CA ASN A 34 2.18 -5.36 -5.54
C ASN A 34 2.56 -4.57 -4.28
N MET A 35 3.38 -3.54 -4.42
CA MET A 35 3.74 -2.66 -3.29
C MET A 35 2.57 -1.76 -2.88
N GLN A 36 1.82 -1.22 -3.86
CA GLN A 36 0.68 -0.32 -3.63
C GLN A 36 -0.51 -1.00 -2.96
N LEU A 37 -0.61 -2.34 -3.03
CA LEU A 37 -1.54 -3.13 -2.21
C LEU A 37 -1.27 -2.99 -0.69
N GLY A 38 -0.17 -2.35 -0.30
CA GLY A 38 0.25 -2.17 1.09
C GLY A 38 1.01 -3.37 1.64
N GLU A 39 1.60 -4.18 0.75
CA GLU A 39 2.41 -5.35 1.08
C GLU A 39 1.70 -6.31 2.05
N ILE A 40 0.49 -6.72 1.70
CA ILE A 40 -0.37 -7.56 2.55
C ILE A 40 -0.36 -9.05 2.16
N ALA A 41 0.26 -9.41 1.03
CA ALA A 41 0.06 -10.73 0.40
C ALA A 41 1.35 -11.33 -0.18
N PRO A 42 2.23 -11.98 0.62
CA PRO A 42 2.09 -12.28 2.05
C PRO A 42 2.61 -11.18 2.98
N GLY A 43 3.29 -10.17 2.41
CA GLY A 43 3.80 -9.02 3.13
C GLY A 43 5.12 -9.23 3.87
N GLY A 44 5.62 -8.12 4.43
CA GLY A 44 6.84 -8.12 5.23
C GLY A 44 6.66 -8.77 6.60
N THR A 45 7.78 -9.08 7.27
CA THR A 45 7.79 -9.69 8.60
C THR A 45 7.04 -8.84 9.62
N GLY A 46 5.85 -9.29 9.99
CA GLY A 46 4.91 -8.57 10.87
C GLY A 46 4.06 -7.53 10.16
N SER A 47 4.63 -6.76 9.24
CA SER A 47 3.93 -5.68 8.52
C SER A 47 2.79 -6.16 7.63
N GLY A 48 2.99 -7.29 6.95
CA GLY A 48 1.92 -7.91 6.15
C GLY A 48 0.71 -8.28 6.99
N LEU A 49 0.95 -8.89 8.16
CA LEU A 49 -0.13 -9.37 9.02
C LEU A 49 -0.96 -8.21 9.58
N TYR A 50 -0.33 -7.19 10.18
CA TYR A 50 -1.12 -6.07 10.69
C TYR A 50 -1.80 -5.27 9.58
N GLY A 51 -1.17 -5.15 8.39
CA GLY A 51 -1.80 -4.53 7.23
C GLY A 51 -3.05 -5.28 6.78
N MET A 52 -2.97 -6.61 6.73
CA MET A 52 -4.11 -7.46 6.40
C MET A 52 -5.25 -7.34 7.43
N LEU A 53 -4.91 -7.26 8.72
CA LEU A 53 -5.90 -7.06 9.79
C LEU A 53 -6.58 -5.69 9.70
N ILE A 54 -5.85 -4.63 9.34
CA ILE A 54 -6.43 -3.31 9.12
C ILE A 54 -7.44 -3.35 7.96
N LEU A 55 -7.09 -4.00 6.85
CA LEU A 55 -8.01 -4.16 5.72
C LEU A 55 -9.23 -4.99 6.12
N ALA A 56 -9.06 -6.05 6.91
CA ALA A 56 -10.19 -6.81 7.44
C ALA A 56 -11.13 -5.93 8.30
N VAL A 57 -10.59 -5.03 9.13
CA VAL A 57 -11.37 -4.05 9.92
C VAL A 57 -12.14 -3.09 9.00
N ILE A 58 -11.49 -2.57 7.96
CA ILE A 58 -12.14 -1.69 6.96
C ILE A 58 -13.23 -2.47 6.20
N THR A 59 -12.97 -3.69 5.77
CA THR A 59 -13.94 -4.54 5.06
C THR A 59 -15.15 -4.83 5.92
N VAL A 60 -14.97 -5.18 7.20
CA VAL A 60 -16.07 -5.39 8.14
C VAL A 60 -16.88 -4.11 8.33
N PHE A 61 -16.22 -2.95 8.40
CA PHE A 61 -16.90 -1.66 8.47
C PHE A 61 -17.79 -1.43 7.25
N VAL A 62 -17.25 -1.59 6.05
CA VAL A 62 -18.02 -1.46 4.79
C VAL A 62 -19.17 -2.46 4.75
N ALA A 63 -18.93 -3.72 5.07
CA ALA A 63 -19.95 -4.77 5.08
C ALA A 63 -21.08 -4.50 6.09
N GLY A 64 -20.73 -4.07 7.30
CA GLY A 64 -21.70 -3.71 8.33
C GLY A 64 -22.61 -2.55 7.86
N LEU A 65 -22.04 -1.52 7.23
CA LEU A 65 -22.81 -0.42 6.66
C LEU A 65 -23.76 -0.89 5.54
N MET A 66 -23.31 -1.77 4.65
CA MET A 66 -24.15 -2.29 3.55
C MET A 66 -25.36 -3.08 4.03
N VAL A 67 -25.23 -3.79 5.16
CA VAL A 67 -26.30 -4.62 5.73
C VAL A 67 -27.09 -3.86 6.83
N GLY A 68 -26.69 -2.64 7.16
CA GLY A 68 -27.33 -1.82 8.21
C GLY A 68 -27.09 -2.37 9.63
N ARG A 69 -25.96 -3.03 9.86
CA ARG A 69 -25.56 -3.61 11.16
C ARG A 69 -24.33 -2.92 11.71
N THR A 70 -24.17 -2.95 13.04
CA THR A 70 -22.94 -2.46 13.68
C THR A 70 -21.76 -3.33 13.23
N PRO A 71 -20.69 -2.75 12.68
CA PRO A 71 -19.54 -3.54 12.25
C PRO A 71 -18.82 -4.20 13.42
N GLU A 72 -18.49 -5.47 13.26
CA GLU A 72 -17.89 -6.30 14.30
C GLU A 72 -16.89 -7.29 13.70
N TYR A 73 -15.68 -7.36 14.29
CA TYR A 73 -14.64 -8.31 13.91
C TYR A 73 -14.18 -9.08 15.15
N LEU A 74 -14.33 -10.42 15.13
CA LEU A 74 -13.94 -11.31 16.23
C LEU A 74 -14.52 -10.89 17.60
N GLY A 75 -15.82 -10.56 17.65
CA GLY A 75 -16.49 -10.13 18.88
C GLY A 75 -16.22 -8.67 19.27
N LYS A 76 -15.33 -7.96 18.56
CA LYS A 76 -14.97 -6.56 18.84
C LYS A 76 -15.73 -5.61 17.93
N LYS A 77 -16.32 -4.57 18.51
CA LYS A 77 -17.10 -3.57 17.76
C LYS A 77 -16.16 -2.54 17.14
N ILE A 78 -16.37 -2.25 15.87
CA ILE A 78 -15.62 -1.19 15.17
C ILE A 78 -16.42 0.11 15.28
N THR A 79 -16.05 0.96 16.23
CA THR A 79 -16.72 2.24 16.46
C THR A 79 -16.05 3.35 15.62
N PRO A 80 -16.56 4.60 15.63
CA PRO A 80 -15.93 5.72 14.95
C PRO A 80 -14.46 5.94 15.31
N ARG A 81 -14.02 5.53 16.50
CA ARG A 81 -12.60 5.65 16.91
C ARG A 81 -11.73 4.64 16.18
N GLU A 82 -12.11 3.35 16.19
CA GLU A 82 -11.35 2.28 15.55
C GLU A 82 -11.26 2.49 14.04
N ILE A 83 -12.37 2.86 13.38
CA ILE A 83 -12.36 3.10 11.94
C ILE A 83 -11.51 4.31 11.55
N LYS A 84 -11.45 5.37 12.36
CA LYS A 84 -10.55 6.51 12.12
C LYS A 84 -9.08 6.09 12.18
N LEU A 85 -8.71 5.22 13.13
CA LEU A 85 -7.34 4.70 13.23
C LEU A 85 -7.00 3.79 12.04
N ALA A 86 -7.91 2.90 11.65
CA ALA A 86 -7.74 2.02 10.48
C ALA A 86 -7.64 2.80 9.17
N ALA A 87 -8.51 3.80 8.97
CA ALA A 87 -8.48 4.67 7.80
C ALA A 87 -7.22 5.53 7.76
N ALA A 88 -6.81 6.10 8.90
CA ALA A 88 -5.56 6.86 9.01
C ALA A 88 -4.35 6.00 8.64
N TYR A 89 -4.30 4.75 9.12
CA TYR A 89 -3.24 3.79 8.77
C TYR A 89 -3.17 3.59 7.25
N PHE A 90 -4.32 3.29 6.63
CA PHE A 90 -4.39 3.00 5.21
C PHE A 90 -3.92 4.19 4.35
N LEU A 91 -4.23 5.41 4.79
CA LEU A 91 -3.90 6.63 4.05
C LEU A 91 -2.44 7.07 4.20
N VAL A 92 -1.67 6.56 5.16
CA VAL A 92 -0.27 6.99 5.36
C VAL A 92 0.57 6.78 4.10
N THR A 93 0.63 5.54 3.60
CA THR A 93 1.54 5.23 2.49
C THR A 93 1.11 5.91 1.20
N PRO A 94 -0.18 5.93 0.78
CA PRO A 94 -0.54 6.64 -0.44
C PRO A 94 -0.29 8.15 -0.39
N LEU A 95 -0.51 8.80 0.76
CA LEU A 95 -0.22 10.22 0.91
C LEU A 95 1.28 10.50 0.72
N ILE A 96 2.16 9.68 1.30
CA ILE A 96 3.61 9.83 1.14
C ILE A 96 4.00 9.59 -0.32
N VAL A 97 3.49 8.53 -0.95
CA VAL A 97 3.82 8.17 -2.33
C VAL A 97 3.41 9.26 -3.30
N LEU A 98 2.14 9.67 -3.26
CA LEU A 98 1.60 10.65 -4.21
C LEU A 98 2.20 12.03 -3.99
N THR A 99 2.34 12.47 -2.74
CA THR A 99 2.94 13.78 -2.43
C THR A 99 4.43 13.81 -2.76
N GLY A 100 5.18 12.77 -2.41
CA GLY A 100 6.61 12.66 -2.72
C GLY A 100 6.87 12.66 -4.22
N THR A 101 6.10 11.86 -4.97
CA THR A 101 6.16 11.83 -6.44
C THR A 101 5.80 13.19 -7.04
N ALA A 102 4.74 13.84 -6.56
CA ALA A 102 4.33 15.15 -7.06
C ALA A 102 5.41 16.23 -6.84
N ILE A 103 6.02 16.26 -5.64
CA ILE A 103 7.09 17.22 -5.33
C ILE A 103 8.33 16.94 -6.19
N ALA A 104 8.72 15.67 -6.37
CA ALA A 104 9.84 15.30 -7.24
C ALA A 104 9.59 15.73 -8.69
N MET A 105 8.39 15.48 -9.22
CA MET A 105 8.05 15.85 -10.59
C MET A 105 7.89 17.35 -10.81
N ALA A 106 7.62 18.14 -9.75
CA ALA A 106 7.59 19.59 -9.83
C ALA A 106 8.99 20.22 -9.95
N GLY A 107 10.03 19.54 -9.46
CA GLY A 107 11.41 20.02 -9.47
C GLY A 107 12.18 19.66 -10.75
N PRO A 108 12.89 20.60 -11.41
CA PRO A 108 13.67 20.30 -12.61
C PRO A 108 14.85 19.37 -12.33
N ASP A 109 15.57 19.58 -11.22
CA ASP A 109 16.76 18.78 -10.86
C ASP A 109 16.36 17.34 -10.46
N GLN A 110 15.23 17.20 -9.78
CA GLN A 110 14.67 15.92 -9.36
C GLN A 110 14.21 15.10 -10.56
N ARG A 111 13.56 15.73 -11.54
CA ARG A 111 13.22 15.10 -12.83
C ARG A 111 14.45 14.74 -13.65
N ALA A 112 15.49 15.56 -13.64
CA ALA A 112 16.73 15.27 -14.35
C ALA A 112 17.47 14.02 -13.83
N SER A 113 17.06 13.47 -12.68
CA SER A 113 17.62 12.24 -12.12
C SER A 113 17.03 10.96 -12.75
N MET A 114 15.92 11.07 -13.50
CA MET A 114 15.32 9.96 -14.24
C MET A 114 16.29 9.50 -15.34
N LEU A 115 16.44 8.18 -15.52
CA LEU A 115 17.22 7.64 -16.63
C LEU A 115 16.37 7.60 -17.90
N ASN A 116 15.11 7.23 -17.75
CA ASN A 116 14.17 7.07 -18.85
C ASN A 116 13.31 8.33 -19.03
N THR A 117 12.87 8.57 -20.27
CA THR A 117 12.01 9.71 -20.59
C THR A 117 10.54 9.30 -20.72
N GLY A 118 9.64 10.28 -20.74
CA GLY A 118 8.21 10.03 -20.96
C GLY A 118 7.55 9.30 -19.77
N PRO A 119 6.52 8.48 -20.02
CA PRO A 119 5.78 7.78 -18.97
C PRO A 119 6.64 6.84 -18.11
N HIS A 120 7.68 6.22 -18.69
CA HIS A 120 8.57 5.33 -17.94
C HIS A 120 9.40 6.11 -16.90
N GLY A 121 9.87 7.32 -17.22
CA GLY A 121 10.54 8.17 -16.24
C GLY A 121 9.65 8.52 -15.04
N LEU A 122 8.36 8.81 -15.29
CA LEU A 122 7.40 8.98 -14.18
C LEU A 122 7.28 7.70 -13.34
N SER A 123 7.26 6.52 -13.98
CA SER A 123 7.24 5.24 -13.30
C SER A 123 8.49 5.05 -12.42
N GLU A 124 9.67 5.48 -12.84
CA GLU A 124 10.90 5.43 -12.01
C GLU A 124 10.75 6.21 -10.70
N VAL A 125 10.28 7.46 -10.79
CA VAL A 125 10.06 8.33 -9.62
C VAL A 125 8.96 7.75 -8.73
N LEU A 126 7.83 7.34 -9.32
CA LEU A 126 6.73 6.72 -8.61
C LEU A 126 7.19 5.45 -7.88
N TYR A 127 8.01 4.62 -8.52
CA TYR A 127 8.55 3.40 -7.93
C TYR A 127 9.44 3.70 -6.73
N ALA A 128 10.33 4.69 -6.85
CA ALA A 128 11.22 5.08 -5.76
C ALA A 128 10.43 5.48 -4.50
N PHE A 129 9.41 6.33 -4.65
CA PHE A 129 8.55 6.72 -3.52
C PHE A 129 7.63 5.59 -3.04
N THR A 130 7.09 4.79 -3.96
CA THR A 130 6.25 3.62 -3.62
C THR A 130 7.02 2.62 -2.75
N SER A 131 8.23 2.27 -3.18
CA SER A 131 9.10 1.34 -2.46
C SER A 131 9.54 1.91 -1.12
N ALA A 132 9.98 3.18 -1.08
CA ALA A 132 10.41 3.83 0.15
C ALA A 132 9.29 3.93 1.19
N ALA A 133 8.10 4.40 0.78
CA ALA A 133 6.96 4.60 1.68
C ALA A 133 6.36 3.27 2.19
N ASN A 134 6.41 2.20 1.39
CA ASN A 134 5.97 0.88 1.84
C ASN A 134 7.08 0.08 2.54
N ASN A 135 8.30 0.62 2.62
CA ASN A 135 9.48 -0.07 3.15
C ASN A 135 9.85 -1.36 2.40
N ASN A 136 9.58 -1.41 1.08
CA ASN A 136 9.91 -2.57 0.26
C ASN A 136 11.42 -2.72 0.06
N GLY A 137 12.09 -1.64 -0.34
CA GLY A 137 13.53 -1.58 -0.60
C GLY A 137 13.94 -1.95 -2.03
N SER A 138 13.05 -2.50 -2.87
CA SER A 138 13.36 -2.68 -4.29
C SER A 138 13.45 -1.33 -5.00
N ALA A 139 14.14 -1.28 -6.14
CA ALA A 139 14.19 -0.11 -6.99
C ALA A 139 14.15 -0.55 -8.46
N PHE A 140 13.62 0.32 -9.32
CA PHE A 140 13.85 0.24 -10.75
C PHE A 140 15.37 0.33 -11.04
N ALA A 141 16.06 1.21 -10.33
CA ALA A 141 17.51 1.43 -10.41
C ALA A 141 18.01 2.06 -11.71
N GLY A 142 17.11 2.60 -12.55
CA GLY A 142 17.45 3.58 -13.58
C GLY A 142 17.67 4.97 -12.98
N ILE A 143 16.69 5.48 -12.23
CA ILE A 143 16.78 6.76 -11.51
C ILE A 143 17.97 6.85 -10.55
N SER A 144 18.73 7.94 -10.63
CA SER A 144 19.83 8.24 -9.71
C SER A 144 19.34 8.97 -8.47
N VAL A 145 19.25 8.27 -7.34
CA VAL A 145 18.75 8.83 -6.08
C VAL A 145 19.87 9.29 -5.12
N ASN A 146 21.14 9.24 -5.55
CA ASN A 146 22.26 9.66 -4.72
C ASN A 146 22.46 11.20 -4.72
N THR A 147 21.40 11.92 -4.42
CA THR A 147 21.41 13.37 -4.17
C THR A 147 20.95 13.64 -2.75
N THR A 148 21.39 14.75 -2.16
CA THR A 148 20.94 15.15 -0.81
C THR A 148 19.42 15.21 -0.73
N TRP A 149 18.77 15.68 -1.81
CA TRP A 149 17.32 15.78 -1.87
C TRP A 149 16.64 14.41 -1.84
N TYR A 150 17.00 13.49 -2.75
CA TYR A 150 16.38 12.16 -2.81
C TYR A 150 16.68 11.35 -1.55
N ASN A 151 17.93 11.37 -1.06
CA ASN A 151 18.31 10.70 0.18
C ASN A 151 17.45 11.19 1.37
N THR A 152 17.21 12.50 1.46
CA THR A 152 16.37 13.08 2.52
C THR A 152 14.90 12.73 2.33
N ALA A 153 14.35 12.91 1.13
CA ALA A 153 12.93 12.68 0.85
C ALA A 153 12.54 11.21 0.99
N LEU A 154 13.33 10.29 0.43
CA LEU A 154 13.12 8.85 0.56
C LEU A 154 13.39 8.38 1.99
N GLY A 155 14.40 8.96 2.67
CA GLY A 155 14.64 8.75 4.10
C GLY A 155 13.42 9.06 4.97
N LEU A 156 12.82 10.23 4.76
CA LEU A 156 11.59 10.64 5.45
C LEU A 156 10.40 9.75 5.07
N ALA A 157 10.27 9.38 3.79
CA ALA A 157 9.23 8.47 3.33
C ALA A 157 9.31 7.12 4.04
N MET A 158 10.51 6.56 4.21
CA MET A 158 10.73 5.30 4.93
C MET A 158 10.38 5.42 6.42
N VAL A 159 10.84 6.47 7.10
CA VAL A 159 10.58 6.68 8.53
C VAL A 159 9.08 6.86 8.79
N LEU A 160 8.42 7.72 8.02
CA LEU A 160 6.99 7.98 8.17
C LEU A 160 6.16 6.76 7.75
N GLY A 161 6.53 6.12 6.64
CA GLY A 161 5.88 4.89 6.15
C GLY A 161 6.00 3.70 7.11
N ARG A 162 7.03 3.68 7.96
CA ARG A 162 7.20 2.62 8.97
C ARG A 162 6.54 2.94 10.30
N PHE A 163 6.92 4.05 10.92
CA PHE A 163 6.60 4.29 12.33
C PHE A 163 5.20 4.85 12.54
N LEU A 164 4.69 5.67 11.61
CA LEU A 164 3.34 6.21 11.75
C LEU A 164 2.28 5.10 11.66
N PRO A 165 2.35 4.14 10.71
CA PRO A 165 1.46 2.98 10.70
C PRO A 165 1.57 2.12 11.97
N ILE A 166 2.78 1.89 12.49
CA ILE A 166 2.98 1.15 13.75
C ILE A 166 2.27 1.86 14.92
N ILE A 167 2.43 3.18 15.06
CA ILE A 167 1.77 3.97 16.10
C ILE A 167 0.24 3.82 16.01
N LEU A 168 -0.31 3.89 14.79
CA LEU A 168 -1.75 3.77 14.55
C LEU A 168 -2.28 2.36 14.85
N VAL A 169 -1.54 1.32 14.46
CA VAL A 169 -1.87 -0.09 14.78
C VAL A 169 -1.84 -0.33 16.29
N LEU A 170 -0.83 0.19 17.00
CA LEU A 170 -0.76 0.06 18.46
C LEU A 170 -1.90 0.82 19.15
N ALA A 171 -2.26 2.01 18.66
CA ALA A 171 -3.40 2.75 19.16
C ALA A 171 -4.73 1.99 18.93
N LEU A 172 -4.89 1.33 17.78
CA LEU A 172 -6.05 0.50 17.47
C LEU A 172 -6.09 -0.72 18.39
N ALA A 173 -4.98 -1.44 18.54
CA ALA A 173 -4.85 -2.58 19.44
C ALA A 173 -5.23 -2.21 20.88
N GLY A 174 -4.72 -1.08 21.38
CA GLY A 174 -5.08 -0.56 22.71
C GLY A 174 -6.56 -0.17 22.84
N SER A 175 -7.20 0.28 21.76
CA SER A 175 -8.65 0.55 21.75
C SER A 175 -9.46 -0.75 21.83
N LEU A 176 -9.12 -1.74 21.02
CA LEU A 176 -9.79 -3.05 20.97
C LEU A 176 -9.59 -3.87 22.26
N ALA A 177 -8.42 -3.75 22.90
CA ALA A 177 -8.11 -4.44 24.15
C ALA A 177 -8.99 -3.98 25.32
N LYS A 178 -9.42 -2.71 25.33
CA LYS A 178 -10.32 -2.16 26.36
C LYS A 178 -11.77 -2.60 26.21
N GLN A 179 -12.15 -3.12 25.04
CA GLN A 179 -13.50 -3.59 24.79
C GLN A 179 -13.71 -5.01 25.33
N GLY A 180 -14.93 -5.32 25.80
CA GLY A 180 -15.37 -6.72 25.99
C GLY A 180 -15.51 -7.47 24.66
N SER A 181 -15.79 -8.77 24.73
CA SER A 181 -16.19 -9.56 23.55
C SER A 181 -17.72 -9.64 23.50
N THR A 182 -18.30 -9.40 22.33
CA THR A 182 -19.75 -9.54 22.10
C THR A 182 -20.03 -10.98 21.62
N PRO A 183 -21.03 -11.67 22.19
CA PRO A 183 -21.45 -12.99 21.69
C PRO A 183 -21.96 -12.91 20.25
N GLU A 184 -21.76 -13.99 19.49
CA GLU A 184 -22.29 -14.09 18.13
C GLU A 184 -23.82 -13.97 18.11
N SER A 185 -24.32 -13.29 17.09
CA SER A 185 -25.75 -13.10 16.84
C SER A 185 -26.08 -13.45 15.40
N VAL A 186 -27.37 -13.50 15.06
CA VAL A 186 -27.84 -13.69 13.67
C VAL A 186 -27.32 -12.59 12.73
N GLY A 187 -26.96 -11.42 13.26
CA GLY A 187 -26.39 -10.31 12.50
C GLY A 187 -24.86 -10.32 12.38
N THR A 188 -24.17 -11.28 13.02
CA THR A 188 -22.71 -11.36 12.99
C THR A 188 -22.24 -11.92 11.64
N LEU A 189 -21.38 -11.16 10.96
CA LEU A 189 -20.83 -11.55 9.65
C LEU A 189 -19.81 -12.69 9.83
N PRO A 190 -19.96 -13.85 9.19
CA PRO A 190 -18.99 -14.94 9.29
C PRO A 190 -17.70 -14.62 8.53
N THR A 191 -16.63 -14.27 9.25
CA THR A 191 -15.34 -13.80 8.69
C THR A 191 -14.41 -14.91 8.18
N HIS A 192 -14.82 -16.17 8.29
CA HIS A 192 -14.02 -17.33 7.87
C HIS A 192 -14.51 -17.95 6.54
N ARG A 193 -15.60 -17.43 5.96
CA ARG A 193 -16.20 -17.98 4.73
C ARG A 193 -15.53 -17.41 3.47
N PRO A 194 -15.57 -18.13 2.33
CA PRO A 194 -15.08 -17.59 1.05
C PRO A 194 -15.71 -16.24 0.67
N GLN A 195 -16.95 -15.97 1.09
CA GLN A 195 -17.59 -14.66 0.92
C GLN A 195 -16.78 -13.52 1.57
N PHE A 196 -16.28 -13.72 2.79
CA PHE A 196 -15.48 -12.71 3.47
C PHE A 196 -14.12 -12.53 2.78
N VAL A 197 -13.49 -13.63 2.35
CA VAL A 197 -12.27 -13.58 1.54
C VAL A 197 -12.49 -12.74 0.28
N GLY A 198 -13.56 -13.01 -0.47
CA GLY A 198 -13.94 -12.24 -1.65
C GLY A 198 -14.18 -10.76 -1.36
N MET A 199 -14.83 -10.43 -0.24
CA MET A 199 -15.04 -9.03 0.16
C MET A 199 -13.74 -8.33 0.54
N VAL A 200 -12.85 -8.99 1.27
CA VAL A 200 -11.54 -8.43 1.63
C VAL A 200 -10.72 -8.15 0.37
N VAL A 201 -10.66 -9.11 -0.56
CA VAL A 201 -9.98 -8.92 -1.85
C VAL A 201 -10.62 -7.78 -2.64
N GLY A 202 -11.95 -7.76 -2.76
CA GLY A 202 -12.67 -6.73 -3.51
C GLY A 202 -12.48 -5.33 -2.95
N VAL A 203 -12.65 -5.16 -1.63
CA VAL A 203 -12.42 -3.87 -0.95
C VAL A 203 -10.98 -3.42 -1.12
N THR A 204 -10.01 -4.30 -0.95
CA THR A 204 -8.58 -3.97 -1.12
C THR A 204 -8.28 -3.48 -2.53
N VAL A 205 -8.70 -4.24 -3.55
CA VAL A 205 -8.45 -3.89 -4.95
C VAL A 205 -9.14 -2.57 -5.29
N ILE A 206 -10.38 -2.36 -4.85
CA ILE A 206 -11.10 -1.10 -5.10
C ILE A 206 -10.38 0.08 -4.46
N LEU A 207 -9.98 -0.03 -3.19
CA LEU A 207 -9.30 1.07 -2.49
C LEU A 207 -7.97 1.43 -3.17
N VAL A 208 -7.17 0.42 -3.53
CA VAL A 208 -5.87 0.63 -4.18
C VAL A 208 -6.03 1.16 -5.59
N ALA A 209 -6.95 0.58 -6.38
CA ALA A 209 -7.24 1.05 -7.72
C ALA A 209 -7.70 2.51 -7.70
N LEU A 210 -8.67 2.87 -6.86
CA LEU A 210 -9.14 4.26 -6.79
C LEU A 210 -8.07 5.25 -6.33
N THR A 211 -7.09 4.79 -5.55
CA THR A 211 -6.01 5.63 -5.03
C THR A 211 -4.90 5.87 -6.06
N PHE A 212 -4.50 4.83 -6.80
CA PHE A 212 -3.32 4.89 -7.67
C PHE A 212 -3.62 4.86 -9.17
N LEU A 213 -4.86 4.54 -9.59
CA LEU A 213 -5.22 4.49 -11.01
C LEU A 213 -4.85 5.75 -11.78
N PRO A 214 -5.05 6.99 -11.27
CA PRO A 214 -4.66 8.19 -12.01
C PRO A 214 -3.17 8.25 -12.33
N VAL A 215 -2.29 7.89 -11.36
CA VAL A 215 -0.84 7.95 -11.58
C VAL A 215 -0.35 6.74 -12.38
N LEU A 216 -0.95 5.56 -12.21
CA LEU A 216 -0.65 4.38 -13.01
C LEU A 216 -1.08 4.57 -14.48
N ALA A 217 -2.16 5.31 -14.72
CA ALA A 217 -2.61 5.70 -16.05
C ALA A 217 -1.57 6.56 -16.78
N LEU A 218 -0.92 7.48 -16.07
CA LEU A 218 0.09 8.39 -16.63
C LEU A 218 1.50 7.79 -16.73
N GLY A 219 1.79 6.74 -15.97
CA GLY A 219 3.08 6.04 -15.99
C GLY A 219 3.02 4.77 -16.82
N PRO A 220 2.98 3.58 -16.19
CA PRO A 220 3.15 2.32 -16.91
C PRO A 220 2.02 2.01 -17.90
N LEU A 221 0.77 2.43 -17.64
CA LEU A 221 -0.31 2.18 -18.61
C LEU A 221 -0.16 3.03 -19.88
N ALA A 222 0.25 4.30 -19.73
CA ALA A 222 0.56 5.15 -20.87
C ALA A 222 1.76 4.62 -21.67
N GLU A 223 2.77 4.10 -20.99
CA GLU A 223 3.89 3.44 -21.66
C GLU A 223 3.46 2.21 -22.48
N GLY A 224 2.50 1.42 -22.01
CA GLY A 224 2.08 0.18 -22.69
C GLY A 224 1.20 0.39 -23.92
N ILE A 225 0.70 1.61 -24.14
CA ILE A 225 -0.13 1.97 -25.31
C ILE A 225 0.64 2.79 -26.35
N HIS A 226 1.90 3.13 -26.09
CA HIS A 226 2.80 3.86 -26.98
C HIS A 226 3.89 2.95 -27.53
#